data_AF-A0A1G1Z7D6-F1
#
_entry.id   AF-A0A1G1Z7D6-F1
#
_cell.length_a   1.000
_cell.length_b   1.000
_cell.length_c   1.000
_cell.angle_alpha   90.00
_cell.angle_beta   90.00
_cell.angle_gamma   90.00
#
_symmetry.space_group_name_H-M   'P 1'
#
loop_
_entity.id
_entity.type
_entity.pdbx_description
1 polymer ?
#
loop_
_entity_poly.entity_id
_entity_poly.type
_entity_poly.pdbx_seq_one_letter_code
_entity_poly.pdbx_strand_id
1 'polypeptide(L)'
;MNKNIKTLADLQKYYKQKAEERGFGHESARDTLLLMTEELGELARAIRKHSGIKTDDKERIYAMEEELADILIYTLHLSNILGLDLEKAFWKKEEENNKRVWK
;
A
#
# COMPACT_ATOMS: atom_id res chain seq x y z
N MET A 1 -7.17 6.83 -16.83
CA MET A 1 -6.56 5.55 -16.38
C MET A 1 -5.46 5.15 -17.35
N ASN A 2 -4.27 4.84 -16.84
CA ASN A 2 -3.16 4.34 -17.65
C ASN A 2 -3.48 2.89 -18.06
N LYS A 3 -3.94 2.69 -19.30
CA LYS A 3 -4.43 1.38 -19.80
C LYS A 3 -3.33 0.30 -19.95
N ASN A 4 -2.08 0.63 -19.62
CA ASN A 4 -0.93 -0.24 -19.79
C ASN A 4 -0.44 -0.93 -18.50
N ILE A 5 -1.04 -0.63 -17.34
CA ILE A 5 -0.72 -1.34 -16.08
C ILE A 5 -1.60 -2.58 -16.00
N LYS A 6 -1.00 -3.77 -16.09
CA LYS A 6 -1.72 -5.06 -16.07
C LYS A 6 -1.30 -5.97 -14.93
N THR A 7 -0.09 -5.80 -14.39
CA THR A 7 0.47 -6.64 -13.31
C THR A 7 0.88 -5.81 -12.09
N LEU A 8 1.17 -6.50 -10.98
CA LEU A 8 1.72 -5.84 -9.80
C LEU A 8 3.14 -5.31 -10.08
N ALA A 9 3.91 -6.03 -10.89
CA ALA A 9 5.21 -5.55 -11.37
C ALA A 9 5.10 -4.26 -12.20
N ASP A 10 4.08 -4.14 -13.07
CA ASP A 10 3.82 -2.91 -13.83
C ASP A 10 3.50 -1.73 -12.89
N LEU A 11 2.67 -1.99 -11.88
CA LEU A 11 2.28 -0.98 -10.90
C LEU A 11 3.48 -0.53 -10.05
N GLN A 12 4.31 -1.48 -9.60
CA GLN A 12 5.55 -1.19 -8.87
C GLN A 12 6.51 -0.35 -9.71
N LYS A 13 6.68 -0.67 -10.99
CA LYS A 13 7.52 0.10 -11.93
C LYS A 13 6.95 1.48 -12.21
N TYR A 14 5.65 1.59 -12.42
CA TYR A 14 4.95 2.86 -12.57
C TYR A 14 5.18 3.76 -11.35
N TYR A 15 5.04 3.21 -10.15
CA TYR A 15 5.24 4.00 -8.94
C TYR A 15 6.71 4.42 -8.76
N LYS A 16 7.67 3.57 -9.12
CA LYS A 16 9.09 3.95 -9.11
C LYS A 16 9.34 5.22 -9.94
N GLN A 17 8.83 5.26 -11.17
CA GLN A 17 8.93 6.44 -12.04
C GLN A 17 8.25 7.66 -11.41
N LYS A 18 7.05 7.48 -10.82
CA LYS A 18 6.34 8.58 -10.16
C LYS A 18 7.07 9.13 -8.94
N ALA A 19 7.71 8.27 -8.15
CA ALA A 19 8.53 8.69 -7.02
C ALA A 19 9.72 9.55 -7.49
N GLU A 20 10.39 9.16 -8.58
CA GLU A 20 11.45 9.96 -9.19
C GLU A 20 10.93 11.32 -9.70
N GLU A 21 9.81 11.34 -10.42
CA GLU A 21 9.18 12.57 -10.93
C GLU A 21 8.77 13.54 -9.81
N ARG A 22 8.36 13.01 -8.65
CA ARG A 22 7.96 13.79 -7.47
C ARG A 22 9.13 14.17 -6.56
N GLY A 23 10.33 13.69 -6.87
CA GLY A 23 11.53 13.95 -6.08
C GLY A 23 11.72 13.03 -4.87
N PHE A 24 10.92 11.98 -4.68
CA PHE A 24 11.03 11.02 -3.58
C PHE A 24 12.08 9.92 -3.80
N GLY A 25 12.80 9.94 -4.93
CA GLY A 25 13.81 8.91 -5.26
C GLY A 25 15.01 8.82 -4.29
N HIS A 26 15.13 9.75 -3.34
CA HIS A 26 16.20 9.80 -2.34
C HIS A 26 15.72 9.43 -0.92
N GLU A 27 14.44 9.09 -0.74
CA GLU A 27 13.91 8.70 0.55
C GLU A 27 14.57 7.41 1.07
N SER A 28 14.78 7.37 2.39
CA SER A 28 15.30 6.18 3.03
C SER A 28 14.18 5.20 3.35
N ALA A 29 14.48 3.89 3.35
CA ALA A 29 13.50 2.87 3.72
C ALA A 29 12.92 3.10 5.14
N ARG A 30 13.70 3.71 6.04
CA ARG A 30 13.25 4.06 7.39
C ARG A 30 12.17 5.15 7.33
N ASP A 31 12.43 6.23 6.60
CA ASP A 31 11.51 7.37 6.56
C ASP A 31 10.22 7.00 5.82
N THR A 32 10.33 6.25 4.72
CA THR A 32 9.17 5.68 4.01
C THR A 32 8.34 4.77 4.91
N LEU A 33 8.96 3.95 5.77
CA LEU A 33 8.24 3.11 6.73
C LEU A 33 7.54 3.93 7.83
N LEU A 34 8.13 5.04 8.26
CA LEU A 34 7.51 5.96 9.21
C LEU A 34 6.25 6.58 8.61
N LEU A 35 6.31 7.07 7.37
CA LEU A 35 5.15 7.61 6.66
C LEU A 35 4.06 6.55 6.46
N MET A 36 4.43 5.34 6.03
CA MET A 36 3.49 4.21 5.94
C MET A 36 2.78 3.90 7.26
N THR A 37 3.48 4.10 8.39
CA THR A 37 2.91 3.88 9.73
C THR A 37 1.89 4.97 10.09
N GLU A 38 2.08 6.19 9.60
CA GLU A 38 1.11 7.28 9.73
C GLU A 38 -0.21 6.93 9.02
N GLU A 39 -0.13 6.49 7.76
CA GLU A 39 -1.33 6.06 6.98
C GLU A 39 -2.05 4.85 7.60
N LEU A 40 -1.30 3.93 8.24
CA LEU A 40 -1.90 2.85 9.02
C LEU A 40 -2.69 3.39 10.23
N GLY A 41 -2.22 4.46 10.86
CA GLY A 41 -2.92 5.13 11.96
C GLY A 41 -4.16 5.89 11.48
N GLU A 42 -4.07 6.58 10.34
CA GLU A 42 -5.18 7.21 9.63
C GLU A 42 -6.28 6.18 9.30
N LEU A 43 -5.90 5.04 8.71
CA LEU A 43 -6.82 3.93 8.40
C LEU A 43 -7.49 3.39 9.68
N ALA A 44 -6.71 3.17 10.74
CA ALA A 44 -7.26 2.70 12.01
C ALA A 44 -8.27 3.69 12.60
N ARG A 45 -8.01 5.00 12.47
CA ARG A 45 -8.94 6.06 12.88
C ARG A 45 -10.21 6.05 12.03
N ALA A 46 -10.10 5.86 10.71
CA ALA A 46 -11.24 5.77 9.80
C ALA A 46 -12.14 4.56 10.14
N ILE A 47 -11.54 3.37 10.34
CA ILE A 47 -12.26 2.13 10.74
C ILE A 47 -12.92 2.30 12.12
N ARG A 48 -12.24 2.93 13.08
CA ARG A 48 -12.83 3.18 14.41
C ARG A 48 -14.03 4.11 14.33
N LYS A 49 -13.96 5.16 13.51
CA LYS A 49 -15.12 6.03 13.26
C LYS A 49 -16.25 5.21 12.66
N HIS A 50 -15.96 4.38 11.65
CA HIS A 50 -16.93 3.49 11.00
C HIS A 50 -17.70 2.62 12.00
N SER A 51 -17.02 2.03 12.97
CA SER A 51 -17.61 1.10 13.96
C SER A 51 -18.33 1.75 15.15
N GLY A 52 -18.16 3.07 15.41
CA GLY A 52 -18.57 3.65 16.71
C GLY A 52 -19.39 4.95 16.70
N ILE A 53 -19.46 5.71 15.60
CA ILE A 53 -20.12 7.04 15.58
C ILE A 53 -21.15 7.10 14.44
N LYS A 54 -22.23 7.88 14.55
CA LYS A 54 -23.12 8.18 13.41
C LYS A 54 -22.53 9.37 12.64
N THR A 55 -21.85 9.10 11.54
CA THR A 55 -21.42 10.11 10.54
C THR A 55 -21.87 9.59 9.17
N ASP A 56 -21.90 10.43 8.13
CA ASP A 56 -22.32 10.01 6.79
C ASP A 56 -21.45 8.85 6.27
N ASP A 57 -22.09 7.73 5.89
CA ASP A 57 -21.40 6.48 5.54
C ASP A 57 -20.51 6.63 4.29
N LYS A 58 -20.84 7.55 3.39
CA LYS A 58 -20.06 7.80 2.16
C LYS A 58 -18.69 8.40 2.45
N GLU A 59 -18.62 9.39 3.34
CA GLU A 59 -17.35 10.02 3.72
C GLU A 59 -16.40 9.02 4.39
N ARG A 60 -16.95 7.99 5.06
CA ARG A 60 -16.16 6.95 5.73
C ARG A 60 -15.52 5.98 4.78
N ILE A 61 -16.30 5.48 3.82
CA ILE A 61 -15.81 4.54 2.82
C ILE A 61 -14.71 5.24 2.01
N TYR A 62 -14.95 6.48 1.59
CA TYR A 62 -13.96 7.28 0.87
C TYR A 62 -12.64 7.42 1.66
N ALA A 63 -12.70 7.79 2.94
CA ALA A 63 -11.50 7.88 3.77
C ALA A 63 -10.77 6.53 3.86
N MET A 64 -11.47 5.42 4.12
CA MET A 64 -10.83 4.09 4.19
C MET A 64 -10.19 3.68 2.84
N GLU A 65 -10.81 4.04 1.72
CA GLU A 65 -10.27 3.79 0.38
C GLU A 65 -8.98 4.58 0.12
N GLU A 66 -8.93 5.86 0.53
CA GLU A 66 -7.73 6.70 0.42
C GLU A 66 -6.58 6.12 1.26
N GLU A 67 -6.80 5.85 2.54
CA GLU A 67 -5.72 5.35 3.42
C GLU A 67 -5.18 3.97 2.97
N LEU A 68 -6.07 3.09 2.47
CA LEU A 68 -5.64 1.82 1.88
C LEU A 68 -4.81 2.01 0.61
N ALA A 69 -5.15 3.01 -0.21
CA ALA A 69 -4.38 3.34 -1.40
C ALA A 69 -2.99 3.89 -1.03
N ASP A 70 -2.90 4.71 0.02
CA ASP A 70 -1.62 5.27 0.48
C ASP A 70 -0.72 4.18 1.09
N ILE A 71 -1.28 3.25 1.87
CA ILE A 71 -0.54 2.07 2.35
C ILE A 71 0.00 1.24 1.18
N LEU A 72 -0.81 1.00 0.13
CA LEU A 72 -0.36 0.29 -1.06
C LEU A 72 0.77 1.04 -1.76
N ILE A 73 0.63 2.35 -1.92
CA ILE A 73 1.63 3.24 -2.52
C ILE A 73 2.97 3.15 -1.77
N TYR A 74 2.96 3.28 -0.44
CA TYR A 74 4.18 3.16 0.36
C TYR A 74 4.75 1.75 0.32
N THR A 75 3.92 0.71 0.25
CA THR A 75 4.37 -0.67 0.08
C THR A 75 5.15 -0.85 -1.23
N LEU A 76 4.63 -0.28 -2.34
CA LEU A 76 5.31 -0.28 -3.63
C LEU A 76 6.61 0.54 -3.57
N HIS A 77 6.59 1.70 -2.92
CA HIS A 77 7.76 2.55 -2.78
C HIS A 77 8.87 1.86 -1.99
N LEU A 78 8.54 1.32 -0.82
CA LEU A 78 9.45 0.60 0.06
C LEU A 78 10.05 -0.62 -0.63
N SER A 79 9.24 -1.36 -1.39
CA SER A 79 9.73 -2.49 -2.22
C SER A 79 10.75 -2.02 -3.24
N ASN A 80 10.53 -0.87 -3.89
CA ASN A 80 11.47 -0.29 -4.83
C ASN A 80 12.78 0.16 -4.16
N ILE A 81 12.71 0.82 -3.00
CA ILE A 81 13.89 1.25 -2.23
C ILE A 81 14.73 0.05 -1.80
N LEU A 82 14.08 -1.02 -1.34
CA LEU A 82 14.74 -2.24 -0.86
C LEU A 82 15.18 -3.19 -1.98
N GLY A 83 14.86 -2.88 -3.25
CA GLY A 83 15.19 -3.74 -4.39
C GLY A 83 14.43 -5.08 -4.41
N LEU A 84 13.22 -5.09 -3.86
CA LEU A 84 12.36 -6.28 -3.76
C LEU A 84 11.41 -6.38 -4.97
N ASP A 85 11.24 -7.59 -5.47
CA ASP A 85 10.18 -7.93 -6.43
C ASP A 85 8.92 -8.33 -5.66
N LEU A 86 7.95 -7.41 -5.57
CA LEU A 86 6.78 -7.59 -4.73
C LEU A 86 5.83 -8.67 -5.28
N GLU A 87 5.69 -8.77 -6.61
CA GLU A 87 4.86 -9.80 -7.24
C GLU A 87 5.41 -11.19 -7.00
N LYS A 88 6.73 -11.38 -7.17
CA LYS A 88 7.40 -12.64 -6.83
C LYS A 88 7.28 -12.96 -5.34
N ALA A 89 7.44 -11.97 -4.46
CA ALA A 89 7.31 -12.16 -3.02
C ALA A 89 5.89 -12.58 -2.62
N PHE A 90 4.87 -11.98 -3.24
CA PHE A 90 3.47 -12.33 -3.05
C PHE A 90 3.20 -13.80 -3.44
N TRP A 91 3.58 -14.21 -4.65
CA TRP A 91 3.33 -15.58 -5.11
C TRP A 91 4.06 -16.64 -4.26
N LYS A 92 5.30 -16.37 -3.86
CA LYS A 92 6.04 -17.23 -2.94
C LYS A 92 5.30 -17.37 -1.60
N LYS A 93 4.73 -16.27 -1.08
CA LYS A 93 3.98 -16.28 0.17
C LYS A 93 2.68 -17.09 0.05
N GLU A 94 1.98 -16.96 -1.07
CA GLU A 94 0.76 -17.72 -1.34
C GLU A 94 1.01 -19.23 -1.45
N GLU A 95 2.10 -19.65 -2.09
CA GLU A 95 2.51 -21.06 -2.10
C GLU A 95 2.78 -21.61 -0.69
N GLU A 96 3.35 -20.80 0.21
CA GLU A 96 3.51 -21.17 1.62
C GLU A 96 2.17 -21.23 2.36
N ASN A 97 1.28 -20.26 2.13
CA ASN A 97 -0.03 -20.18 2.76
C ASN A 97 -0.92 -21.36 2.38
N ASN A 98 -0.87 -21.82 1.12
CA ASN A 98 -1.62 -22.97 0.64
C ASN A 98 -1.21 -24.29 1.29
N LYS A 99 -0.05 -24.35 1.94
CA LYS A 99 0.41 -25.50 2.72
C LYS A 99 -0.02 -25.44 4.18
N ARG A 100 -0.64 -24.32 4.61
CA ARG A 100 -1.07 -24.12 6.00
C ARG A 100 -2.46 -24.69 6.21
N VAL A 101 -2.66 -25.30 7.37
CA VAL A 101 -3.97 -25.62 7.90
C VAL A 101 -4.29 -24.56 8.95
N TRP A 102 -5.29 -23.72 8.68
CA TRP A 102 -5.77 -22.71 9.59
C TRP A 102 -6.70 -23.38 10.61
N LYS A 103 -6.47 -23.13 11.90
CA LYS A 103 -7.31 -23.61 13.01
C LYS A 103 -7.97 -22.44 13.70
#